data_AF-A0A822G300-F1
#
_entry.id   AF-A0A822G300-F1
#
_cell.length_a   1.000
_cell.length_b   1.000
_cell.length_c   1.000
_cell.angle_alpha   90.00
_cell.angle_beta   90.00
_cell.angle_gamma   90.00
#
_symmetry.space_group_name_H-M   'P 1'
#
loop_
_entity.id
_entity.type
_entity.pdbx_description
1 polymer ?
#
loop_
_entity_poly.entity_id
_entity_poly.type
_entity_poly.pdbx_seq_one_letter_code
_entity_poly.pdbx_strand_id
1 'polypeptide(L)'
;MLVDENANIHSSEQLDYVSVRDCRKKFNFYLLYSTRPKHANQTYYVRIDTYNKEKMEYYVTMVYPIEYSFIPVHRLSLQVDVPVPEVTTKSKICPLKCFHGQCRHFSNSDQYFCQCSDGYSGMLCTINNSCDCSSNSICIGVVNNRSICVCPLDKFGPRCYLKRTVCVSNLCSNNSRCIPGGEKNPEMEYFCLCSQGYMGSRCENLETKIEFHFSKTISIPQTIFIHFVYIPPTPNSLSKLPPPDPTQITMISKLKFHESSTVVYYGGAFHLIFVEFHQQYYLALLQHNFTSAMNVSTTIIPEHRCLSIKDLFADHIQTLPRWHRAKKYYIPCQKYSNLTCFYDSDYFMCLCDIDRYPNCFKFDYRPAYNCLGYNYCENDGQCFQENRTCPTSSSCFCKECYHGSQCQFTTTGFGLSLDDILG
;
A
#
# COMPACT_ATOMS: atom_id res chain seq x y z
N MET A 1 -5.04 -7.60 -21.40
CA MET A 1 -5.47 -7.91 -22.78
C MET A 1 -4.25 -8.23 -23.62
N LEU A 2 -4.39 -9.13 -24.60
CA LEU A 2 -3.39 -9.34 -25.64
C LEU A 2 -3.77 -8.50 -26.86
N VAL A 3 -2.87 -7.61 -27.27
CA VAL A 3 -3.07 -6.69 -28.38
C VAL A 3 -1.94 -6.76 -29.39
N ASP A 4 -2.20 -6.41 -30.65
CA ASP A 4 -1.16 -6.20 -31.66
C ASP A 4 -0.71 -4.73 -31.75
N GLU A 5 0.27 -4.46 -32.61
CA GLU A 5 0.79 -3.12 -32.94
C GLU A 5 -0.25 -2.12 -33.47
N ASN A 6 -1.38 -2.59 -33.99
CA ASN A 6 -2.47 -1.76 -34.48
C ASN A 6 -3.56 -1.53 -33.41
N ALA A 7 -3.30 -1.95 -32.17
CA ALA A 7 -4.22 -1.95 -31.04
C ALA A 7 -5.46 -2.83 -31.23
N ASN A 8 -5.40 -3.86 -32.10
CA ASN A 8 -6.45 -4.87 -32.19
C ASN A 8 -6.38 -5.80 -30.98
N ILE A 9 -7.53 -6.09 -30.38
CA ILE A 9 -7.62 -6.98 -29.23
C ILE A 9 -7.77 -8.41 -29.73
N HIS A 10 -6.89 -9.32 -29.30
CA HIS A 10 -6.97 -10.76 -29.62
C HIS A 10 -7.70 -11.55 -28.55
N SER A 11 -7.48 -11.18 -27.29
CA SER A 11 -8.16 -11.74 -26.12
C SER A 11 -8.04 -10.80 -24.93
N SER A 12 -8.98 -10.93 -24.00
CA SER A 12 -9.07 -10.09 -22.82
C SER A 12 -9.45 -10.91 -21.61
N GLU A 13 -8.85 -10.56 -20.48
CA GLU A 13 -9.21 -11.08 -19.17
C GLU A 13 -9.32 -9.91 -18.21
N GLN A 14 -10.27 -9.99 -17.27
CA GLN A 14 -10.49 -8.98 -16.24
C GLN A 14 -10.38 -9.61 -14.84
N LEU A 15 -10.04 -8.80 -13.85
CA LEU A 15 -10.01 -9.14 -12.42
C LEU A 15 -10.32 -7.89 -11.60
N ASP A 16 -10.95 -8.07 -10.44
CA ASP A 16 -11.13 -7.00 -9.46
C ASP A 16 -10.02 -7.10 -8.40
N TYR A 17 -9.29 -6.01 -8.18
CA TYR A 17 -8.16 -5.96 -7.25
C TYR A 17 -8.42 -4.99 -6.10
N VAL A 18 -8.16 -5.44 -4.87
CA VAL A 18 -8.23 -4.61 -3.67
C VAL A 18 -7.02 -4.91 -2.81
N SER A 19 -6.21 -3.89 -2.49
CA SER A 19 -4.92 -4.04 -1.80
C SER A 19 -5.00 -4.89 -0.53
N VAL A 20 -5.94 -4.57 0.37
CA VAL A 20 -6.16 -5.27 1.65
C VAL A 20 -6.41 -6.78 1.45
N ARG A 21 -7.04 -7.18 0.34
CA ARG A 21 -7.46 -8.56 0.06
C ARG A 21 -6.47 -9.33 -0.81
N ASP A 22 -5.88 -8.65 -1.80
CA ASP A 22 -5.29 -9.31 -2.97
C ASP A 22 -3.81 -9.06 -3.14
N CYS A 23 -3.23 -8.16 -2.36
CA CYS A 23 -1.86 -7.72 -2.55
C CYS A 23 -0.80 -8.84 -2.43
N ARG A 24 -1.07 -9.91 -1.69
CA ARG A 24 -0.21 -11.11 -1.62
C ARG A 24 -0.61 -12.22 -2.59
N LYS A 25 -1.67 -12.03 -3.37
CA LYS A 25 -2.19 -13.06 -4.27
C LYS A 25 -1.49 -12.97 -5.62
N LYS A 26 -1.19 -14.14 -6.16
CA LYS A 26 -0.74 -14.30 -7.53
C LYS A 26 -1.95 -14.60 -8.42
N PHE A 27 -2.09 -13.84 -9.49
CA PHE A 27 -3.11 -14.07 -10.51
C PHE A 27 -2.50 -14.73 -11.74
N ASN A 28 -3.23 -15.66 -12.35
CA ASN A 28 -2.81 -16.35 -13.56
C ASN A 28 -3.87 -16.14 -14.65
N PHE A 29 -3.44 -15.71 -15.83
CA PHE A 29 -4.31 -15.47 -16.98
C PHE A 29 -3.80 -16.22 -18.20
N TYR A 30 -4.73 -16.70 -19.01
CA TYR A 30 -4.45 -17.29 -20.31
C TYR A 30 -4.97 -16.35 -21.38
N LEU A 31 -4.06 -15.74 -22.12
CA LEU A 31 -4.40 -14.89 -23.25
C LEU A 31 -4.11 -15.65 -24.54
N LEU A 32 -5.09 -15.63 -25.45
CA LEU A 32 -5.08 -16.37 -26.71
C LEU A 32 -4.97 -15.41 -27.89
N TYR A 33 -4.21 -15.80 -28.90
CA TYR A 33 -4.21 -15.15 -30.20
C TYR A 33 -5.53 -15.46 -30.92
N SER A 34 -6.09 -14.47 -31.62
CA SER A 34 -7.34 -14.64 -32.39
C SER A 34 -7.20 -15.61 -33.57
N THR A 35 -5.98 -15.77 -34.10
CA THR A 35 -5.66 -16.68 -35.21
C THR A 35 -4.68 -17.76 -34.77
N ARG A 36 -4.81 -18.96 -35.35
CA ARG A 36 -3.90 -20.09 -35.17
C ARG A 36 -3.49 -20.65 -36.54
N PRO A 37 -2.21 -20.50 -36.97
CA PRO A 37 -1.12 -19.81 -36.27
C PRO A 37 -1.33 -18.29 -36.20
N LYS A 38 -0.70 -17.64 -35.21
CA LYS A 38 -0.65 -16.18 -35.14
C LYS A 38 0.20 -15.61 -36.30
N HIS A 39 0.04 -14.33 -36.60
CA HIS A 39 0.82 -13.70 -37.67
C HIS A 39 2.26 -13.46 -37.22
N ALA A 40 3.22 -14.10 -37.90
CA ALA A 40 4.63 -14.05 -37.52
C ALA A 40 5.26 -12.65 -37.66
N ASN A 41 4.72 -11.81 -38.56
CA ASN A 41 5.25 -10.47 -38.85
C ASN A 41 4.67 -9.38 -37.94
N GLN A 42 3.71 -9.73 -37.06
CA GLN A 42 3.11 -8.77 -36.14
C GLN A 42 3.82 -8.78 -34.79
N THR A 43 3.96 -7.60 -34.20
CA THR A 43 4.37 -7.46 -32.80
C THR A 43 3.16 -7.48 -31.87
N TYR A 44 3.32 -8.11 -30.72
CA TYR A 44 2.25 -8.33 -29.75
C TYR A 44 2.64 -7.82 -28.37
N TYR A 45 1.63 -7.39 -27.61
CA TYR A 45 1.80 -6.77 -26.31
C TYR A 45 0.75 -7.27 -25.33
N VAL A 46 1.14 -7.41 -24.06
CA VAL A 46 0.19 -7.51 -22.96
C VAL A 46 -0.09 -6.10 -22.46
N ARG A 47 -1.29 -5.60 -22.76
CA ARG A 47 -1.80 -4.32 -22.28
C ARG A 47 -2.67 -4.51 -21.05
N ILE A 48 -2.40 -3.76 -19.98
CA ILE A 48 -3.16 -3.79 -18.73
C ILE A 48 -3.77 -2.40 -18.54
N ASP A 49 -5.10 -2.31 -18.68
CA ASP A 49 -5.85 -1.09 -18.39
C ASP A 49 -6.48 -1.22 -16.99
N THR A 50 -6.37 -0.17 -16.17
CA THR A 50 -6.92 -0.13 -14.82
C THR A 50 -7.97 0.97 -14.70
N TYR A 51 -9.01 0.68 -13.92
CA TYR A 51 -10.17 1.55 -13.75
C TYR A 51 -10.61 1.56 -12.28
N ASN A 52 -11.05 2.71 -11.81
CA ASN A 52 -11.76 2.83 -10.55
C ASN A 52 -13.23 2.44 -10.78
N LYS A 53 -13.65 1.28 -10.27
CA LYS A 53 -15.03 0.78 -10.43
C LYS A 53 -16.08 1.51 -9.59
N GLU A 54 -15.68 2.29 -8.59
CA GLU A 54 -16.60 3.09 -7.79
C GLU A 54 -17.04 4.33 -8.55
N LYS A 55 -16.08 5.05 -9.14
CA LYS A 55 -16.32 6.27 -9.90
C LYS A 55 -16.54 6.03 -11.39
N MET A 56 -16.27 4.81 -11.87
CA MET A 56 -16.20 4.47 -13.29
C MET A 56 -15.24 5.38 -14.05
N GLU A 57 -14.05 5.54 -13.49
CA GLU A 57 -13.00 6.41 -14.04
C GLU A 57 -11.81 5.59 -14.48
N TYR A 58 -11.24 5.98 -15.61
CA TYR A 58 -9.95 5.46 -16.06
C TYR A 58 -8.84 5.87 -15.10
N TYR A 59 -7.93 4.93 -14.79
CA TYR A 59 -6.84 5.15 -13.84
C TYR A 59 -5.49 5.21 -14.55
N VAL A 60 -5.01 4.08 -15.08
CA VAL A 60 -3.74 4.03 -15.82
C VAL A 60 -3.70 2.86 -16.80
N THR A 61 -2.76 2.90 -17.75
CA THR A 61 -2.48 1.78 -18.67
C THR A 61 -1.00 1.46 -18.66
N MET A 62 -0.70 0.17 -18.64
CA MET A 62 0.65 -0.38 -18.80
C MET A 62 0.71 -1.27 -20.02
N VAL A 63 1.89 -1.37 -20.63
CA VAL A 63 2.15 -2.22 -21.79
C VAL A 63 3.43 -3.02 -21.61
N TYR A 64 3.37 -4.31 -21.90
CA TYR A 64 4.50 -5.23 -21.80
C TYR A 64 4.71 -5.92 -23.16
N PRO A 65 5.85 -5.70 -23.83
CA PRO A 65 6.11 -6.29 -25.14
C PRO A 65 6.34 -7.81 -25.05
N ILE A 66 5.94 -8.53 -26.10
CA ILE A 66 6.26 -9.95 -26.29
C ILE A 66 7.46 -10.05 -27.24
N GLU A 67 8.68 -10.11 -26.67
CA GLU A 67 9.94 -10.02 -27.44
C GLU A 67 10.14 -11.15 -28.46
N TYR A 68 9.85 -12.40 -28.07
CA TYR A 68 10.14 -13.58 -28.91
C TYR A 68 8.94 -14.03 -29.73
N SER A 69 8.35 -13.13 -30.54
CA SER A 69 7.08 -13.37 -31.25
C SER A 69 7.07 -14.63 -32.13
N PHE A 70 8.21 -15.22 -32.48
CA PHE A 70 8.28 -16.52 -33.19
C PHE A 70 7.83 -17.72 -32.35
N ILE A 71 7.82 -17.64 -31.01
CA ILE A 71 7.43 -18.76 -30.14
C ILE A 71 5.89 -18.85 -30.10
N PRO A 72 5.29 -20.06 -30.26
CA PRO A 72 3.85 -20.20 -30.25
C PRO A 72 3.20 -19.89 -28.89
N VAL A 73 3.91 -20.11 -27.78
CA VAL A 73 3.42 -19.92 -26.41
C VAL A 73 4.43 -19.14 -25.58
N HIS A 74 3.94 -18.14 -24.84
CA HIS A 74 4.75 -17.33 -23.93
C HIS A 74 4.25 -17.48 -22.50
N ARG A 75 5.20 -17.61 -21.56
CA ARG A 75 4.92 -17.53 -20.13
C ARG A 75 5.60 -16.28 -19.58
N LEU A 76 4.80 -15.28 -19.25
CA LEU A 76 5.26 -14.03 -18.66
C LEU A 76 4.97 -14.04 -17.16
N SER A 77 5.93 -13.56 -16.36
CA SER A 77 5.76 -13.32 -14.93
C SER A 77 6.03 -11.85 -14.68
N LEU A 78 4.98 -11.07 -14.42
CA LEU A 78 5.04 -9.62 -14.29
C LEU A 78 4.70 -9.23 -12.86
N GLN A 79 5.51 -8.37 -12.25
CA GLN A 79 5.12 -7.59 -11.09
C GLN A 79 4.54 -6.28 -11.62
N VAL A 80 3.25 -6.04 -11.33
CA VAL A 80 2.51 -4.90 -11.88
C VAL A 80 2.29 -3.90 -10.76
N ASP A 81 3.01 -2.79 -10.83
CA ASP A 81 2.85 -1.69 -9.88
C ASP A 81 1.84 -0.69 -10.44
N VAL A 82 0.69 -0.53 -9.77
CA VAL A 82 -0.33 0.43 -10.18
C VAL A 82 -0.04 1.77 -9.50
N PRO A 83 0.43 2.79 -10.24
CA PRO A 83 0.76 4.09 -9.66
C PRO A 83 -0.52 4.81 -9.22
N VAL A 84 -0.38 5.67 -8.21
CA VAL A 84 -1.43 6.65 -7.86
C VAL A 84 -1.48 7.70 -8.98
N PRO A 85 -2.66 8.18 -9.43
CA PRO A 85 -2.75 9.12 -10.54
C PRO A 85 -2.10 10.41 -10.07
N GLU A 86 -1.15 10.91 -10.84
CA GLU A 86 -0.53 12.19 -10.57
C GLU A 86 -1.63 13.27 -10.55
N VAL A 87 -1.75 13.98 -9.42
CA VAL A 87 -2.49 15.25 -9.33
C VAL A 87 -1.61 16.33 -9.97
N THR A 88 -1.45 16.23 -11.30
CA THR A 88 -0.86 17.22 -12.22
C THR A 88 0.59 17.68 -11.99
N THR A 89 1.40 17.70 -13.06
CA THR A 89 2.15 18.87 -13.61
C THR A 89 3.43 18.46 -14.37
N LYS A 90 3.24 17.97 -15.59
CA LYS A 90 4.08 18.33 -16.75
C LYS A 90 3.33 17.88 -17.99
N SER A 91 2.83 18.85 -18.75
CA SER A 91 2.29 18.59 -20.09
C SER A 91 3.43 18.07 -20.96
N LYS A 92 3.68 16.76 -20.93
CA LYS A 92 4.41 16.11 -22.01
C LYS A 92 3.52 16.29 -23.25
N ILE A 93 4.06 16.94 -24.27
CA ILE A 93 3.35 17.16 -25.54
C ILE A 93 2.99 15.78 -26.09
N CYS A 94 1.70 15.50 -26.20
CA CYS A 94 1.25 14.27 -26.83
C CYS A 94 1.57 14.32 -28.34
N PRO A 95 2.30 13.32 -28.89
CA PRO A 95 2.59 13.26 -30.32
C PRO A 95 1.44 12.68 -31.16
N LEU A 96 0.45 12.03 -30.54
CA LEU A 96 -0.66 11.34 -31.23
C LEU A 96 -1.88 12.23 -31.41
N LYS A 97 -2.44 12.24 -32.63
CA LYS A 97 -3.73 12.88 -32.93
C LYS A 97 -4.87 11.86 -32.77
N CYS A 98 -5.50 11.84 -31.60
CA CYS A 98 -6.67 11.00 -31.33
C CYS A 98 -7.94 11.71 -31.83
N PHE A 99 -8.72 11.07 -32.71
CA PHE A 99 -9.91 11.71 -33.30
C PHE A 99 -11.10 11.73 -32.33
N HIS A 100 -11.45 10.57 -31.77
CA HIS A 100 -12.52 10.41 -30.79
C HIS A 100 -11.98 9.81 -29.50
N GLY A 101 -11.11 10.56 -28.84
CA GLY A 101 -10.45 10.09 -27.63
C GLY A 101 -9.42 11.07 -27.10
N GLN A 102 -8.75 10.65 -26.05
CA GLN A 102 -7.70 11.42 -25.39
C GLN A 102 -6.38 10.70 -25.53
N CYS A 103 -5.33 11.46 -25.81
CA CYS A 103 -3.99 10.91 -25.80
C CYS A 103 -3.50 10.70 -24.37
N ARG A 104 -2.98 9.50 -24.11
CA ARG A 104 -2.45 9.09 -22.81
C ARG A 104 -1.06 8.48 -23.02
N HIS A 105 -0.29 8.47 -21.94
CA HIS A 105 1.04 7.86 -21.89
C HIS A 105 0.94 6.53 -21.12
N PHE A 106 1.73 5.52 -21.51
CA PHE A 106 1.80 4.28 -20.74
C PHE A 106 2.62 4.48 -19.47
N SER A 107 2.17 4.04 -18.29
CA SER A 107 2.91 4.37 -17.05
C SER A 107 4.29 3.72 -16.96
N ASN A 108 4.53 2.63 -17.68
CA ASN A 108 5.77 1.85 -17.64
C ASN A 108 6.62 1.97 -18.92
N SER A 109 6.28 2.89 -19.83
CA SER A 109 6.95 3.05 -21.14
C SER A 109 6.83 4.51 -21.62
N ASP A 110 7.82 5.03 -22.34
CA ASP A 110 7.76 6.39 -22.93
C ASP A 110 6.80 6.52 -24.13
N GLN A 111 6.06 5.45 -24.44
CA GLN A 111 5.10 5.40 -25.53
C GLN A 111 3.76 6.04 -25.15
N TYR A 112 3.03 6.48 -26.18
CA TYR A 112 1.69 7.06 -26.06
C TYR A 112 0.67 6.17 -26.75
N PHE A 113 -0.59 6.31 -26.37
CA PHE A 113 -1.71 5.68 -27.04
C PHE A 113 -2.95 6.58 -26.98
N CYS A 114 -3.92 6.32 -27.86
CA CYS A 114 -5.22 6.95 -27.79
C CYS A 114 -6.17 6.14 -26.91
N GLN A 115 -6.66 6.75 -25.83
CA GLN A 115 -7.79 6.27 -25.06
C GLN A 115 -9.07 6.72 -25.76
N CYS A 116 -9.75 5.79 -26.43
CA CYS A 116 -10.95 6.09 -27.19
C CYS A 116 -12.15 6.40 -26.29
N SER A 117 -12.98 7.33 -26.75
CA SER A 117 -14.31 7.57 -26.21
C SER A 117 -15.25 6.42 -26.55
N ASP A 118 -16.34 6.31 -25.80
CA ASP A 118 -17.36 5.29 -26.04
C ASP A 118 -17.85 5.31 -27.50
N GLY A 119 -17.97 4.12 -28.09
CA GLY A 119 -18.37 3.95 -29.49
C GLY A 119 -17.23 4.00 -30.51
N TYR A 120 -15.98 4.20 -30.07
CA TYR A 120 -14.81 4.25 -30.95
C TYR A 120 -13.70 3.29 -30.53
N SER A 121 -12.91 2.82 -31.49
CA SER A 121 -11.76 1.93 -31.27
C SER A 121 -10.64 2.15 -32.30
N GLY A 122 -9.57 1.36 -32.15
CA GLY A 122 -8.38 1.41 -33.00
C GLY A 122 -7.32 2.37 -32.50
N MET A 123 -6.14 2.31 -33.12
CA MET A 123 -4.94 3.05 -32.69
C MET A 123 -5.16 4.57 -32.54
N LEU A 124 -5.99 5.18 -33.38
CA LEU A 124 -6.28 6.62 -33.39
C LEU A 124 -7.75 6.97 -33.07
N CYS A 125 -8.54 5.99 -32.62
CA CYS A 125 -9.97 6.15 -32.33
C CYS A 125 -10.81 6.62 -33.53
N THR A 126 -10.55 6.01 -34.69
CA THR A 126 -11.24 6.31 -35.96
C THR A 126 -12.24 5.24 -36.36
N ILE A 127 -12.22 4.07 -35.72
CA ILE A 127 -13.07 2.94 -36.06
C ILE A 127 -14.33 3.02 -35.20
N ASN A 128 -15.50 3.04 -35.81
CA ASN A 128 -16.75 2.93 -35.07
C ASN A 128 -16.85 1.52 -34.48
N ASN A 129 -17.05 1.46 -33.17
CA ASN A 129 -17.14 0.23 -32.42
C ASN A 129 -18.53 0.11 -31.78
N SER A 130 -19.34 -0.84 -32.25
CA SER A 130 -20.65 -1.11 -31.68
C SER A 130 -20.51 -2.02 -30.46
N CYS A 131 -20.47 -1.43 -29.28
CA CYS A 131 -20.49 -2.17 -28.01
C CYS A 131 -21.91 -2.36 -27.50
N ASP A 132 -22.17 -3.52 -26.92
CA ASP A 132 -23.42 -3.85 -26.24
C ASP A 132 -23.13 -4.04 -24.75
N CYS A 133 -22.88 -2.92 -24.06
CA CYS A 133 -22.65 -2.86 -22.62
C CYS A 133 -23.82 -2.11 -21.95
N SER A 134 -24.13 -2.43 -20.69
CA SER A 134 -25.20 -1.75 -19.97
C SER A 134 -24.90 -0.26 -19.72
N SER A 135 -25.94 0.52 -19.44
CA SER A 135 -25.76 1.95 -19.11
C SER A 135 -24.80 2.15 -17.93
N ASN A 136 -23.99 3.22 -18.00
CA ASN A 136 -22.98 3.58 -17.00
C ASN A 136 -21.84 2.55 -16.84
N SER A 137 -21.65 1.67 -17.84
CA SER A 137 -20.46 0.83 -17.95
C SER A 137 -19.52 1.36 -19.03
N ILE A 138 -18.23 1.06 -18.93
CA ILE A 138 -17.24 1.50 -19.91
C ILE A 138 -17.06 0.40 -20.95
N CYS A 139 -17.15 0.74 -22.24
CA CYS A 139 -16.75 -0.19 -23.28
C CYS A 139 -15.28 -0.02 -23.66
N ILE A 140 -14.51 -1.10 -23.55
CA ILE A 140 -13.11 -1.11 -23.98
C ILE A 140 -12.99 -1.47 -25.46
N GLY A 141 -13.83 -2.37 -25.95
CA GLY A 141 -13.65 -2.96 -27.26
C GLY A 141 -14.60 -4.11 -27.55
N VAL A 142 -14.44 -4.73 -28.71
CA VAL A 142 -15.12 -5.97 -29.09
C VAL A 142 -14.07 -6.98 -29.53
N VAL A 143 -14.17 -8.22 -29.05
CA VAL A 143 -13.35 -9.33 -29.51
C VAL A 143 -14.24 -10.54 -29.78
N ASN A 144 -14.07 -11.20 -30.93
CA ASN A 144 -14.90 -12.36 -31.33
C ASN A 144 -16.41 -12.10 -31.20
N ASN A 145 -16.89 -10.93 -31.67
CA ASN A 145 -18.29 -10.46 -31.56
C ASN A 145 -18.82 -10.33 -30.12
N ARG A 146 -17.94 -10.23 -29.12
CA ARG A 146 -18.30 -10.00 -27.72
C ARG A 146 -17.69 -8.68 -27.24
N SER A 147 -18.53 -7.82 -26.68
CA SER A 147 -18.11 -6.57 -26.06
C SER A 147 -17.31 -6.84 -24.79
N ILE A 148 -16.27 -6.05 -24.58
CA ILE A 148 -15.43 -6.06 -23.38
C ILE A 148 -15.87 -4.86 -22.56
N CYS A 149 -16.68 -5.13 -21.54
CA CYS A 149 -17.28 -4.11 -20.70
C CYS A 149 -16.59 -4.09 -19.32
N VAL A 150 -16.33 -2.91 -18.78
CA VAL A 150 -15.96 -2.73 -17.36
C VAL A 150 -17.25 -2.41 -16.61
N CYS A 151 -17.63 -3.27 -15.67
CA CYS A 151 -18.88 -3.11 -14.93
C CYS A 151 -18.68 -2.24 -13.69
N PRO A 152 -19.67 -1.37 -13.34
CA PRO A 152 -19.70 -0.73 -12.04
C PRO A 152 -19.85 -1.78 -10.91
N LEU A 153 -19.55 -1.39 -9.67
CA LEU A 153 -19.58 -2.31 -8.52
C LEU A 153 -20.93 -2.99 -8.29
N ASP A 154 -22.04 -2.37 -8.68
CA ASP A 154 -23.40 -2.89 -8.51
C ASP A 154 -23.85 -3.82 -9.65
N LYS A 155 -23.01 -4.02 -10.68
CA LYS A 155 -23.33 -4.85 -11.85
C LYS A 155 -22.24 -5.89 -12.16
N PHE A 156 -22.60 -6.89 -12.93
CA PHE A 156 -21.71 -7.97 -13.35
C PHE A 156 -22.17 -8.67 -14.64
N GLY A 157 -21.35 -9.60 -15.09
CA GLY A 157 -21.54 -10.39 -16.30
C GLY A 157 -20.89 -9.74 -17.52
N PRO A 158 -20.83 -10.46 -18.65
CA PRO A 158 -20.03 -10.07 -19.81
C PRO A 158 -20.43 -8.72 -20.43
N ARG A 159 -21.67 -8.28 -20.19
CA ARG A 159 -22.24 -7.01 -20.69
C ARG A 159 -22.74 -6.09 -19.58
N CYS A 160 -22.44 -6.43 -18.32
CA CYS A 160 -22.84 -5.64 -17.14
C CYS A 160 -24.36 -5.44 -16.97
N TYR A 161 -25.22 -6.30 -17.52
CA TYR A 161 -26.68 -6.19 -17.34
C TYR A 161 -27.20 -6.81 -16.04
N LEU A 162 -26.43 -7.73 -15.46
CA LEU A 162 -26.83 -8.42 -14.24
C LEU A 162 -26.51 -7.54 -13.02
N LYS A 163 -27.43 -7.46 -12.06
CA LYS A 163 -27.26 -6.67 -10.85
C LYS A 163 -26.66 -7.52 -9.73
N ARG A 164 -25.71 -6.97 -8.99
CA ARG A 164 -25.17 -7.59 -7.77
C ARG A 164 -26.05 -7.20 -6.58
N THR A 165 -26.67 -8.19 -5.96
CA THR A 165 -27.59 -7.99 -4.83
C THR A 165 -26.95 -8.26 -3.47
N VAL A 166 -25.77 -8.90 -3.45
CA VAL A 166 -25.12 -9.42 -2.23
C VAL A 166 -24.87 -8.34 -1.18
N CYS A 167 -24.47 -7.14 -1.60
CA CYS A 167 -24.20 -6.03 -0.70
C CYS A 167 -25.40 -5.09 -0.47
N VAL A 168 -26.60 -5.41 -0.99
CA VAL A 168 -27.79 -4.53 -0.84
C VAL A 168 -28.22 -4.41 0.61
N SER A 169 -28.16 -5.50 1.39
CA SER A 169 -28.49 -5.51 2.81
C SER A 169 -27.31 -5.21 3.73
N ASN A 170 -26.13 -4.87 3.17
CA ASN A 170 -24.83 -4.75 3.85
C ASN A 170 -24.56 -5.89 4.87
N LEU A 171 -23.82 -6.91 4.43
CA LEU A 171 -23.49 -8.08 5.26
C LEU A 171 -22.36 -7.83 6.27
N CYS A 172 -21.76 -6.64 6.24
CA CYS A 172 -20.64 -6.24 7.08
C CYS A 172 -21.12 -5.58 8.38
N SER A 173 -20.48 -5.92 9.49
CA SER A 173 -20.78 -5.37 10.81
C SER A 173 -20.26 -3.93 10.96
N ASN A 174 -20.71 -3.25 12.01
CA ASN A 174 -20.16 -1.97 12.47
C ASN A 174 -20.11 -0.87 11.39
N ASN A 175 -21.15 -0.80 10.56
CA ASN A 175 -21.26 0.14 9.43
C ASN A 175 -20.06 0.10 8.47
N SER A 176 -19.39 -1.05 8.40
CA SER A 176 -18.29 -1.26 7.45
C SER A 176 -18.82 -1.42 6.03
N ARG A 177 -17.96 -1.19 5.04
CA ARG A 177 -18.37 -1.16 3.64
C ARG A 177 -18.31 -2.55 3.01
N CYS A 178 -19.45 -3.04 2.54
CA CYS A 178 -19.53 -4.26 1.74
C CYS A 178 -19.09 -4.00 0.31
N ILE A 179 -18.19 -4.83 -0.20
CA ILE A 179 -17.77 -4.84 -1.59
C ILE A 179 -18.08 -6.21 -2.19
N PRO A 180 -18.83 -6.29 -3.29
CA PRO A 180 -19.11 -7.57 -3.92
C PRO A 180 -17.84 -8.28 -4.41
N GLY A 181 -17.87 -9.61 -4.37
CA GLY A 181 -16.77 -10.46 -4.80
C GLY A 181 -16.53 -10.40 -6.31
N GLY A 182 -15.28 -10.60 -6.74
CA GLY A 182 -14.93 -10.61 -8.17
C GLY A 182 -15.56 -11.80 -8.90
N GLU A 183 -15.94 -11.62 -10.17
CA GLU A 183 -16.59 -12.68 -10.97
C GLU A 183 -15.79 -13.98 -11.10
N LYS A 184 -14.46 -13.88 -11.03
CA LYS A 184 -13.54 -15.02 -11.14
C LYS A 184 -13.12 -15.61 -9.81
N ASN A 185 -13.69 -15.14 -8.70
CA ASN A 185 -13.39 -15.67 -7.38
C ASN A 185 -14.67 -16.25 -6.75
N PRO A 186 -15.14 -17.41 -7.24
CA PRO A 186 -16.43 -17.99 -6.82
C PRO A 186 -16.48 -18.33 -5.32
N GLU A 187 -15.33 -18.46 -4.65
CA GLU A 187 -15.24 -18.75 -3.21
C GLU A 187 -15.55 -17.53 -2.33
N MET A 188 -15.50 -16.30 -2.87
CA MET A 188 -15.80 -15.08 -2.12
C MET A 188 -16.88 -14.29 -2.83
N GLU A 189 -18.12 -14.43 -2.34
CA GLU A 189 -19.29 -13.72 -2.87
C GLU A 189 -19.28 -12.22 -2.54
N TYR A 190 -18.68 -11.85 -1.40
CA TYR A 190 -18.43 -10.47 -0.96
C TYR A 190 -17.19 -10.41 -0.06
N PHE A 191 -16.72 -9.20 0.21
CA PHE A 191 -15.75 -8.93 1.28
C PHE A 191 -16.06 -7.60 1.95
N CYS A 192 -15.59 -7.42 3.18
CA CYS A 192 -15.84 -6.21 3.95
C CYS A 192 -14.56 -5.35 4.04
N LEU A 193 -14.69 -4.07 3.69
CA LEU A 193 -13.71 -3.03 4.02
C LEU A 193 -14.06 -2.46 5.38
N CYS A 194 -13.26 -2.81 6.39
CA CYS A 194 -13.53 -2.44 7.76
C CYS A 194 -13.26 -0.96 8.01
N SER A 195 -14.19 -0.33 8.71
CA SER A 195 -13.98 1.01 9.28
C SER A 195 -12.86 0.96 10.33
N GLN A 196 -12.21 2.11 10.55
CA GLN A 196 -11.16 2.24 11.56
C GLN A 196 -11.62 1.72 12.93
N GLY A 197 -10.78 0.92 13.60
CA GLY A 197 -11.10 0.32 14.88
C GLY A 197 -11.79 -1.04 14.79
N TYR A 198 -12.07 -1.55 13.59
CA TYR A 198 -12.70 -2.84 13.37
C TYR A 198 -11.88 -3.74 12.45
N MET A 199 -11.95 -5.04 12.68
CA MET A 199 -11.28 -6.07 11.89
C MET A 199 -12.10 -7.35 11.81
N GLY A 200 -11.59 -8.33 11.08
CA GLY A 200 -12.24 -9.62 10.84
C GLY A 200 -12.91 -9.68 9.48
N SER A 201 -13.32 -10.88 9.09
CA SER A 201 -13.89 -11.15 7.76
C SER A 201 -15.16 -10.34 7.47
N ARG A 202 -15.92 -10.02 8.52
CA ARG A 202 -17.15 -9.21 8.48
C ARG A 202 -17.01 -7.93 9.29
N CYS A 203 -15.78 -7.54 9.67
CA CYS A 203 -15.52 -6.38 10.52
C CYS A 203 -16.22 -6.45 11.88
N GLU A 204 -16.37 -7.67 12.41
CA GLU A 204 -17.09 -8.00 13.63
C GLU A 204 -16.26 -7.81 14.90
N ASN A 205 -14.94 -7.85 14.79
CA ASN A 205 -14.04 -7.75 15.92
C ASN A 205 -13.48 -6.33 16.05
N LEU A 206 -13.15 -5.94 17.28
CA LEU A 206 -12.49 -4.67 17.54
C LEU A 206 -10.98 -4.79 17.33
N GLU A 207 -10.38 -3.75 16.75
CA GLU A 207 -8.94 -3.55 16.80
C GLU A 207 -8.48 -3.16 18.19
N THR A 208 -7.21 -3.42 18.48
CA THR A 208 -6.61 -2.98 19.73
C THR A 208 -6.48 -1.45 19.68
N LYS A 209 -7.08 -0.76 20.65
CA LYS A 209 -6.98 0.69 20.80
C LYS A 209 -5.75 1.01 21.65
N ILE A 210 -4.78 1.72 21.10
CA ILE A 210 -3.59 2.16 21.82
C ILE A 210 -3.61 3.68 21.95
N GLU A 211 -3.58 4.16 23.19
CA GLU A 211 -3.49 5.58 23.53
C GLU A 211 -2.06 5.91 23.96
N PHE A 212 -1.44 6.86 23.27
CA PHE A 212 -0.11 7.38 23.58
C PHE A 212 -0.23 8.75 24.22
N HIS A 213 0.30 8.91 25.43
CA HIS A 213 0.37 10.18 26.15
C HIS A 213 1.80 10.71 26.13
N PHE A 214 2.00 12.01 25.87
CA PHE A 214 3.31 12.63 25.84
C PHE A 214 3.56 13.47 27.08
N SER A 215 4.70 13.24 27.74
CA SER A 215 5.12 14.10 28.85
C SER A 215 5.34 15.55 28.39
N LYS A 216 5.02 16.51 29.26
CA LYS A 216 5.27 17.95 29.04
C LYS A 216 6.75 18.29 28.81
N THR A 217 7.66 17.40 29.19
CA THR A 217 9.10 17.56 29.00
C THR A 217 9.58 17.23 27.58
N ILE A 218 8.72 16.67 26.74
CA ILE A 218 9.01 16.33 25.35
C ILE A 218 8.36 17.36 24.44
N SER A 219 9.11 17.85 23.44
CA SER A 219 8.53 18.65 22.36
C SER A 219 7.65 17.77 21.49
N ILE A 220 6.33 17.93 21.61
CA ILE A 220 5.33 17.14 20.89
C ILE A 220 5.46 17.45 19.38
N PRO A 221 5.76 16.45 18.54
CA PRO A 221 5.84 16.65 17.10
C PRO A 221 4.43 16.68 16.46
N GLN A 222 4.29 17.28 15.28
CA GLN A 222 3.04 17.20 14.51
C GLN A 222 2.76 15.79 13.96
N THR A 223 3.80 14.96 13.84
CA THR A 223 3.68 13.62 13.30
C THR A 223 4.66 12.69 14.00
N ILE A 224 4.19 11.49 14.33
CA ILE A 224 4.98 10.41 14.89
C ILE A 224 4.88 9.17 14.00
N PHE A 225 5.92 8.36 14.03
CA PHE A 225 5.90 7.01 13.48
C PHE A 225 5.77 6.01 14.63
N ILE A 226 4.95 5.00 14.44
CA ILE A 226 4.67 3.97 15.44
C ILE A 226 5.02 2.64 14.81
N HIS A 227 6.08 2.03 15.32
CA HIS A 227 6.59 0.76 14.82
C HIS A 227 6.07 -0.38 15.72
N PHE A 228 5.17 -1.17 15.15
CA PHE A 228 4.68 -2.40 15.74
C PHE A 228 5.62 -3.54 15.36
N VAL A 229 6.23 -4.18 16.36
CA VAL A 229 7.11 -5.33 16.15
C VAL A 229 6.44 -6.59 16.68
N TYR A 230 6.29 -7.57 15.79
CA TYR A 230 5.78 -8.89 16.11
C TYR A 230 6.94 -9.89 16.16
N ILE A 231 7.09 -10.55 17.31
CA ILE A 231 8.04 -11.63 17.50
C ILE A 231 7.25 -12.93 17.31
N PRO A 232 7.53 -13.70 16.24
CA PRO A 232 6.85 -14.97 16.03
C PRO A 232 7.33 -16.02 17.05
N PRO A 233 6.47 -16.96 17.45
CA PRO A 233 6.85 -18.02 18.38
C PRO A 233 7.95 -18.91 17.77
N THR A 234 8.90 -19.34 18.60
CA THR A 234 9.92 -20.31 18.19
C THR A 234 9.25 -21.63 17.83
N PRO A 235 9.51 -22.18 16.63
CA PRO A 235 8.87 -23.41 16.23
C PRO A 235 9.43 -24.58 17.08
N ASN A 236 8.59 -25.58 17.35
CA ASN A 236 8.93 -26.68 18.26
C ASN A 236 10.26 -27.35 17.88
N SER A 237 10.97 -27.92 18.86
CA SER A 237 12.29 -28.56 18.69
C SER A 237 12.36 -29.69 17.65
N LEU A 238 11.22 -30.19 17.16
CA LEU A 238 11.15 -31.15 16.05
C LEU A 238 11.33 -30.51 14.66
N SER A 239 11.09 -29.19 14.54
CA SER A 239 11.31 -28.46 13.29
C SER A 239 12.75 -27.97 13.22
N LYS A 240 13.53 -28.48 12.25
CA LYS A 240 14.91 -28.03 11.99
C LYS A 240 14.98 -26.64 11.33
N LEU A 241 13.88 -25.90 11.32
CA LEU A 241 13.80 -24.59 10.69
C LEU A 241 14.31 -23.53 11.67
N PRO A 242 15.10 -22.54 11.21
CA PRO A 242 15.46 -21.41 12.05
C PRO A 242 14.19 -20.67 12.51
N PRO A 243 14.17 -20.10 13.72
CA PRO A 243 13.06 -19.28 14.16
C PRO A 243 12.88 -18.10 13.18
N PRO A 244 11.64 -17.76 12.82
CA PRO A 244 11.39 -16.68 11.88
C PRO A 244 11.85 -15.34 12.47
N ASP A 245 12.39 -14.47 11.61
CA ASP A 245 12.78 -13.11 11.99
C ASP A 245 11.55 -12.31 12.46
N PRO A 246 11.70 -11.40 13.43
CA PRO A 246 10.63 -10.48 13.81
C PRO A 246 10.15 -9.64 12.62
N THR A 247 8.84 -9.39 12.56
CA THR A 247 8.24 -8.54 11.53
C THR A 247 7.89 -7.17 12.09
N GLN A 248 8.10 -6.12 11.29
CA GLN A 248 7.83 -4.73 11.65
C GLN A 248 6.80 -4.14 10.70
N ILE A 249 5.80 -3.45 11.26
CA ILE A 249 4.84 -2.61 10.53
C ILE A 249 4.93 -1.21 11.14
N THR A 250 4.93 -0.17 10.29
CA THR A 250 5.00 1.21 10.76
C THR A 250 3.72 1.95 10.37
N MET A 251 3.09 2.59 11.35
CA MET A 251 1.96 3.49 11.15
C MET A 251 2.40 4.93 11.38
N ILE A 252 1.75 5.87 10.68
CA ILE A 252 1.89 7.29 10.96
C ILE A 252 0.69 7.73 11.80
N SER A 253 0.96 8.52 12.84
CA SER A 253 -0.08 9.30 13.52
C SER A 253 0.22 10.80 13.42
N LYS A 254 -0.79 11.58 13.04
CA LYS A 254 -0.74 13.04 13.01
C LYS A 254 -1.39 13.57 14.29
N LEU A 255 -0.68 14.41 15.02
CA LEU A 255 -1.20 15.07 16.22
C LEU A 255 -1.71 16.46 15.85
N LYS A 256 -2.88 16.85 16.36
CA LYS A 256 -3.38 18.22 16.19
C LYS A 256 -2.63 19.16 17.15
N PHE A 257 -2.62 20.44 16.83
CA PHE A 257 -2.01 21.45 17.68
C PHE A 257 -2.65 21.44 19.08
N HIS A 258 -1.84 21.45 20.14
CA HIS A 258 -2.22 21.32 21.55
C HIS A 258 -2.66 19.94 22.06
N GLU A 259 -2.70 18.90 21.23
CA GLU A 259 -2.98 17.55 21.72
C GLU A 259 -1.75 16.96 22.44
N SER A 260 -1.93 16.52 23.69
CA SER A 260 -0.89 15.81 24.46
C SER A 260 -1.00 14.30 24.36
N SER A 261 -1.96 13.80 23.59
CA SER A 261 -2.16 12.37 23.38
C SER A 261 -2.66 12.08 21.97
N THR A 262 -2.48 10.83 21.54
CA THR A 262 -3.02 10.34 20.27
C THR A 262 -3.48 8.90 20.42
N VAL A 263 -4.49 8.52 19.64
CA VAL A 263 -5.08 7.18 19.66
C VAL A 263 -4.88 6.53 18.30
N VAL A 264 -4.40 5.30 18.32
CA VAL A 264 -4.25 4.47 17.12
C VAL A 264 -4.94 3.13 17.33
N TYR A 265 -5.50 2.61 16.25
CA TYR A 265 -6.13 1.30 16.21
C TYR A 265 -5.28 0.38 15.36
N TYR A 266 -4.99 -0.82 15.88
CA TYR A 266 -4.16 -1.78 15.16
C TYR A 266 -4.74 -3.18 15.31
N GLY A 267 -5.05 -3.81 14.18
CA GLY A 267 -5.60 -5.16 14.14
C GLY A 267 -4.58 -6.31 14.13
N GLY A 268 -3.30 -6.02 13.92
CA GLY A 268 -2.25 -7.05 13.92
C GLY A 268 -1.81 -7.46 15.32
N ALA A 269 -1.17 -8.62 15.42
CA ALA A 269 -0.44 -9.01 16.63
C ALA A 269 0.88 -8.24 16.75
N PHE A 270 1.28 -7.90 17.98
CA PHE A 270 2.53 -7.21 18.28
C PHE A 270 2.99 -7.49 19.71
N HIS A 271 4.29 -7.38 19.95
CA HIS A 271 4.91 -7.56 21.27
C HIS A 271 5.66 -6.31 21.73
N LEU A 272 6.17 -5.52 20.80
CA LEU A 272 6.84 -4.26 21.10
C LEU A 272 6.22 -3.13 20.29
N ILE A 273 6.17 -1.94 20.89
CA ILE A 273 5.86 -0.70 20.20
C ILE A 273 7.02 0.27 20.41
N PHE A 274 7.56 0.78 19.31
CA PHE A 274 8.49 1.92 19.33
C PHE A 274 7.81 3.14 18.72
N VAL A 275 7.98 4.29 19.35
CA VAL A 275 7.54 5.58 18.80
C VAL A 275 8.76 6.35 18.33
N GLU A 276 8.75 6.77 17.07
CA GLU A 276 9.81 7.57 16.44
C GLU A 276 9.32 8.98 16.11
N PHE A 277 10.10 9.97 16.52
CA PHE A 277 9.99 11.36 16.08
C PHE A 277 11.31 12.10 16.26
N HIS A 278 11.55 13.15 15.46
CA HIS A 278 12.83 13.89 15.47
C HIS A 278 14.07 12.97 15.37
N GLN A 279 13.98 11.85 14.64
CA GLN A 279 15.04 10.83 14.51
C GLN A 279 15.44 10.16 15.84
N GLN A 280 14.53 10.13 16.82
CA GLN A 280 14.72 9.49 18.12
C GLN A 280 13.67 8.40 18.32
N TYR A 281 14.06 7.31 18.97
CA TYR A 281 13.22 6.15 19.21
C TYR A 281 12.91 6.02 20.70
N TYR A 282 11.65 5.75 21.01
CA TYR A 282 11.17 5.55 22.37
C TYR A 282 10.50 4.18 22.48
N LEU A 283 10.90 3.38 23.47
CA LEU A 283 10.19 2.14 23.78
C LEU A 283 8.88 2.49 24.48
N ALA A 284 7.77 2.37 23.75
CA ALA A 284 6.45 2.74 24.25
C ALA A 284 5.75 1.59 24.97
N LEU A 285 5.94 0.35 24.50
CA LEU A 285 5.33 -0.82 25.11
C LEU A 285 6.20 -2.05 24.88
N LEU A 286 6.28 -2.90 25.91
CA LEU A 286 6.78 -4.26 25.83
C LEU A 286 5.78 -5.19 26.51
N GLN A 287 5.34 -6.23 25.80
CA GLN A 287 4.44 -7.25 26.33
C GLN A 287 4.86 -8.65 25.87
N HIS A 288 4.67 -9.64 26.74
CA HIS A 288 5.02 -11.04 26.45
C HIS A 288 3.92 -11.79 25.70
N ASN A 289 2.65 -11.50 26.02
CA ASN A 289 1.50 -12.13 25.37
C ASN A 289 0.64 -11.03 24.73
N PHE A 290 0.39 -11.16 23.44
CA PHE A 290 -0.59 -10.32 22.75
C PHE A 290 -1.99 -10.89 22.92
N THR A 291 -2.94 -10.01 23.16
CA THR A 291 -4.38 -10.32 23.18
C THR A 291 -5.11 -9.25 22.39
N SER A 292 -5.97 -9.68 21.46
CA SER A 292 -6.70 -8.79 20.56
C SER A 292 -7.79 -7.99 21.30
N ALA A 293 -8.22 -6.87 20.70
CA ALA A 293 -9.33 -6.05 21.18
C ALA A 293 -9.10 -5.45 22.59
N MET A 294 -7.85 -5.17 22.95
CA MET A 294 -7.51 -4.50 24.20
C MET A 294 -7.48 -2.99 24.08
N ASN A 295 -7.69 -2.32 25.22
CA ASN A 295 -7.39 -0.90 25.39
C ASN A 295 -6.04 -0.79 26.11
N VAL A 296 -5.02 -0.32 25.40
CA VAL A 296 -3.67 -0.11 25.94
C VAL A 296 -3.44 1.39 26.06
N SER A 297 -2.90 1.82 27.19
CA SER A 297 -2.50 3.22 27.40
C SER A 297 -1.03 3.24 27.80
N THR A 298 -0.23 4.09 27.17
CA THR A 298 1.20 4.24 27.45
C THR A 298 1.62 5.70 27.45
N THR A 299 2.62 6.02 28.27
CA THR A 299 3.18 7.37 28.37
C THR A 299 4.61 7.38 27.86
N ILE A 300 4.87 8.28 26.91
CA ILE A 300 6.20 8.54 26.35
C ILE A 300 6.89 9.58 27.23
N ILE A 301 7.97 9.14 27.86
CA ILE A 301 8.83 9.93 28.75
C ILE A 301 10.30 9.86 28.29
N PRO A 302 11.14 10.85 28.62
CA PRO A 302 12.55 10.88 28.22
C PRO A 302 13.35 9.64 28.60
N GLU A 303 13.02 8.98 29.71
CA GLU A 303 13.70 7.81 30.25
C GLU A 303 13.48 6.56 29.39
N HIS A 304 12.42 6.53 28.57
CA HIS A 304 12.12 5.43 27.65
C HIS A 304 12.86 5.57 26.30
N ARG A 305 13.69 6.60 26.14
CA ARG A 305 14.45 6.83 24.91
C ARG A 305 15.52 5.77 24.70
N CYS A 306 15.51 5.16 23.52
CA CYS A 306 16.59 4.28 23.09
C CYS A 306 17.78 5.12 22.63
N LEU A 307 18.96 4.84 23.18
CA LEU A 307 20.18 5.59 22.85
C LEU A 307 20.88 5.03 21.61
N SER A 308 21.58 5.89 20.86
CA SER A 308 22.39 5.43 19.73
C SER A 308 23.68 4.78 20.24
N ILE A 309 24.19 3.77 19.54
CA ILE A 309 25.54 3.26 19.82
C ILE A 309 26.63 4.34 19.73
N LYS A 310 26.37 5.43 18.98
CA LYS A 310 27.28 6.58 18.87
C LYS A 310 27.43 7.32 20.19
N ASP A 311 26.38 7.30 21.01
CA ASP A 311 26.36 7.93 22.33
C ASP A 311 26.92 7.00 23.42
N LEU A 312 26.95 5.69 23.16
CA LEU A 312 27.27 4.65 24.16
C LEU A 312 28.68 4.10 24.05
N PHE A 313 29.25 4.07 22.85
CA PHE A 313 30.59 3.55 22.58
C PHE A 313 31.57 4.63 22.17
N ALA A 314 32.85 4.44 22.50
CA ALA A 314 33.92 5.27 21.95
C ALA A 314 34.08 5.05 20.43
N ASP A 315 34.58 6.06 19.73
CA ASP A 315 34.67 6.12 18.26
C ASP A 315 35.32 4.87 17.63
N HIS A 316 36.37 4.33 18.25
CA HIS A 316 37.08 3.15 17.75
C HIS A 316 36.20 1.89 17.65
N ILE A 317 35.16 1.76 18.47
CA ILE A 317 34.20 0.64 18.41
C ILE A 317 33.16 0.92 17.31
N GLN A 318 32.76 2.19 17.14
CA GLN A 318 31.76 2.58 16.15
C GLN A 318 32.24 2.31 14.72
N THR A 319 33.54 2.46 14.46
CA THR A 319 34.14 2.19 13.15
C THR A 319 34.31 0.70 12.84
N LEU A 320 34.10 -0.19 13.81
CA LEU A 320 34.23 -1.63 13.57
C LEU A 320 33.10 -2.14 12.66
N PRO A 321 33.33 -3.22 11.88
CA PRO A 321 32.26 -3.90 11.16
C PRO A 321 31.12 -4.35 12.08
N ARG A 322 29.88 -4.33 11.58
CA ARG A 322 28.65 -4.63 12.35
C ARG A 322 28.74 -5.85 13.27
N TRP A 323 29.28 -6.95 12.76
CA TRP A 323 29.40 -8.21 13.53
C TRP A 323 30.43 -8.15 14.66
N HIS A 324 31.45 -7.29 14.56
CA HIS A 324 32.35 -7.02 15.68
C HIS A 324 31.69 -6.14 16.74
N ARG A 325 30.91 -5.14 16.32
CA ARG A 325 30.12 -4.31 17.24
C ARG A 325 29.10 -5.13 18.01
N ALA A 326 28.40 -6.04 17.32
CA ALA A 326 27.43 -6.94 17.93
C ALA A 326 28.02 -7.79 19.07
N LYS A 327 29.28 -8.25 18.95
CA LYS A 327 29.99 -8.95 20.03
C LYS A 327 30.23 -8.09 21.28
N LYS A 328 30.07 -6.76 21.18
CA LYS A 328 30.31 -5.78 22.27
C LYS A 328 29.01 -5.21 22.86
N TYR A 329 27.84 -5.58 22.33
CA TYR A 329 26.54 -5.06 22.76
C TYR A 329 26.15 -5.36 24.21
N TYR A 330 26.84 -6.31 24.86
CA TYR A 330 26.63 -6.56 26.28
C TYR A 330 27.16 -5.42 27.16
N ILE A 331 28.13 -4.63 26.67
CA ILE A 331 28.79 -3.57 27.45
C ILE A 331 27.82 -2.45 27.84
N PRO A 332 27.00 -1.86 26.93
CA PRO A 332 26.05 -0.82 27.32
C PRO A 332 25.05 -1.27 28.39
N CYS A 333 24.49 -2.47 28.26
CA CYS A 333 23.54 -2.99 29.24
C CYS A 333 24.20 -3.18 30.62
N GLN A 334 25.43 -3.69 30.68
CA GLN A 334 26.14 -3.85 31.95
C GLN A 334 26.61 -2.53 32.56
N LYS A 335 26.99 -1.55 31.74
CA LYS A 335 27.56 -0.26 32.19
C LYS A 335 26.49 0.73 32.65
N TYR A 336 25.36 0.81 31.96
CA TYR A 336 24.32 1.80 32.22
C TYR A 336 23.09 1.10 32.81
N SER A 337 22.92 1.12 34.14
CA SER A 337 21.84 0.39 34.83
C SER A 337 20.43 0.78 34.36
N ASN A 338 20.23 2.05 34.01
CA ASN A 338 18.92 2.58 33.61
C ASN A 338 18.66 2.47 32.10
N LEU A 339 19.61 1.90 31.32
CA LEU A 339 19.44 1.72 29.89
C LEU A 339 18.46 0.57 29.64
N THR A 340 17.32 0.89 29.03
CA THR A 340 16.27 -0.07 28.65
C THR A 340 16.49 -0.57 27.22
N CYS A 341 16.83 0.33 26.31
CA CYS A 341 17.02 0.02 24.89
C CYS A 341 18.11 0.89 24.25
N PHE A 342 18.70 0.38 23.18
CA PHE A 342 19.64 1.12 22.34
C PHE A 342 19.61 0.59 20.90
N TYR A 343 20.18 1.34 19.97
CA TYR A 343 20.19 0.95 18.56
C TYR A 343 21.51 1.20 17.86
N ASP A 344 21.85 0.26 16.98
CA ASP A 344 22.85 0.44 15.93
C ASP A 344 22.10 0.82 14.65
N SER A 345 22.20 2.11 14.29
CA SER A 345 21.46 2.81 13.22
C SER A 345 21.57 2.19 11.83
N ASP A 346 22.36 1.12 11.71
CA ASP A 346 22.58 0.36 10.51
C ASP A 346 21.68 -0.89 10.38
N TYR A 347 21.20 -1.48 11.48
CA TYR A 347 20.56 -2.81 11.41
C TYR A 347 19.82 -3.31 12.66
N PHE A 348 20.26 -2.98 13.87
CA PHE A 348 19.81 -3.68 15.09
C PHE A 348 19.21 -2.75 16.14
N MET A 349 18.01 -3.10 16.62
CA MET A 349 17.42 -2.57 17.86
C MET A 349 17.67 -3.58 18.97
N CYS A 350 18.10 -3.11 20.13
CA CYS A 350 18.45 -3.95 21.27
C CYS A 350 17.70 -3.53 22.53
N LEU A 351 17.24 -4.52 23.28
CA LEU A 351 16.61 -4.38 24.59
C LEU A 351 17.53 -4.97 25.66
N CYS A 352 17.79 -4.25 26.74
CA CYS A 352 18.50 -4.80 27.89
C CYS A 352 17.51 -5.54 28.78
N ASP A 353 17.72 -6.83 29.00
CA ASP A 353 16.89 -7.60 29.92
C ASP A 353 17.23 -7.35 31.40
N ILE A 354 16.54 -8.08 32.27
CA ILE A 354 16.69 -8.01 33.73
C ILE A 354 18.10 -8.43 34.16
N ASP A 355 18.68 -9.42 33.46
CA ASP A 355 20.04 -9.92 33.68
C ASP A 355 21.12 -9.06 33.00
N ARG A 356 20.72 -7.94 32.40
CA ARG A 356 21.56 -6.97 31.67
C ARG A 356 22.25 -7.59 30.45
N TYR A 357 21.64 -8.59 29.84
CA TYR A 357 22.01 -9.07 28.51
C TYR A 357 21.20 -8.33 27.42
N PRO A 358 21.84 -8.06 26.26
CA PRO A 358 21.18 -7.42 25.13
C PRO A 358 20.42 -8.45 24.29
N ASN A 359 19.12 -8.25 24.14
CA ASN A 359 18.28 -8.97 23.18
C ASN A 359 18.08 -8.09 21.95
N CYS A 360 18.78 -8.43 20.86
CA CYS A 360 18.81 -7.62 19.65
C CYS A 360 18.09 -8.29 18.48
N PHE A 361 17.35 -7.49 17.72
CA PHE A 361 16.64 -7.95 16.53
C PHE A 361 16.80 -6.95 15.38
N LYS A 362 16.57 -7.42 14.17
CA LYS A 362 16.61 -6.56 12.98
C LYS A 362 15.52 -5.50 13.09
N PHE A 363 15.88 -4.25 12.87
CA PHE A 363 14.94 -3.13 12.90
C PHE A 363 15.13 -2.28 11.66
N ASP A 364 14.03 -1.94 11.00
CA ASP A 364 14.06 -1.09 9.82
C ASP A 364 14.02 0.39 10.24
N TYR A 365 15.21 1.02 10.24
CA TYR A 365 15.42 2.44 10.53
C TYR A 365 15.21 3.34 9.31
N ARG A 366 15.09 2.77 8.11
CA ARG A 366 14.88 3.53 6.88
C ARG A 366 13.60 3.04 6.24
N PRO A 367 12.44 3.39 6.81
CA PRO A 367 11.16 3.19 6.17
C PRO A 367 11.20 3.76 4.74
N ALA A 368 11.52 2.93 3.74
CA ALA A 368 11.59 3.32 2.34
C ALA A 368 10.16 3.36 1.81
N TYR A 369 9.41 4.32 2.32
CA TYR A 369 7.99 4.48 2.14
C TYR A 369 7.79 5.85 1.53
N ASN A 370 8.14 5.94 0.25
CA ASN A 370 7.86 7.07 -0.65
C ASN A 370 6.85 6.64 -1.74
N CYS A 371 6.06 5.60 -1.45
CA CYS A 371 5.09 4.99 -2.36
C CYS A 371 5.70 4.67 -3.74
N LEU A 372 6.90 4.07 -3.74
CA LEU A 372 7.68 3.70 -4.93
C LEU A 372 8.04 4.89 -5.84
N GLY A 373 8.17 6.09 -5.26
CA GLY A 373 8.46 7.33 -5.96
C GLY A 373 7.21 8.09 -6.42
N TYR A 374 6.03 7.51 -6.26
CA TYR A 374 4.76 8.17 -6.58
C TYR A 374 4.25 8.95 -5.38
N ASN A 375 4.23 10.26 -5.50
CA ASN A 375 3.84 11.14 -4.41
C ASN A 375 2.56 11.89 -4.77
N TYR A 376 1.41 11.39 -4.29
CA TYR A 376 0.11 12.05 -4.47
C TYR A 376 -0.14 13.16 -3.45
N CYS A 377 0.80 13.38 -2.54
CA CYS A 377 0.69 14.40 -1.51
C CYS A 377 0.97 15.77 -2.12
N GLU A 378 0.15 16.75 -1.76
CA GLU A 378 0.29 18.14 -2.16
C GLU A 378 1.33 18.87 -1.30
N ASN A 379 1.72 20.08 -1.73
CA ASN A 379 2.58 21.00 -0.97
C ASN A 379 3.90 20.38 -0.47
N ASP A 380 4.56 19.60 -1.33
CA ASP A 380 5.78 18.84 -1.00
C ASP A 380 5.64 17.88 0.19
N GLY A 381 4.41 17.46 0.53
CA GLY A 381 4.19 16.34 1.43
C GLY A 381 4.82 15.08 0.85
N GLN A 382 5.17 14.10 1.68
CA GLN A 382 5.78 12.84 1.24
C GLN A 382 4.79 11.68 1.44
N CYS A 383 4.58 10.87 0.41
CA CYS A 383 3.71 9.70 0.51
C CYS A 383 4.37 8.61 1.33
N PHE A 384 3.68 8.12 2.36
CA PHE A 384 4.09 7.01 3.19
C PHE A 384 3.15 5.82 2.98
N GLN A 385 3.68 4.62 3.14
CA GLN A 385 2.94 3.37 3.08
C GLN A 385 3.41 2.45 4.21
N GLU A 386 2.50 1.68 4.80
CA GLU A 386 2.80 0.86 5.99
C GLU A 386 3.79 -0.29 5.72
N ASN A 387 3.90 -0.73 4.47
CA ASN A 387 4.72 -1.86 4.04
C ASN A 387 5.27 -1.60 2.64
N ARG A 388 6.54 -1.94 2.42
CA ARG A 388 7.23 -1.70 1.14
C ARG A 388 6.71 -2.57 0.00
N THR A 389 6.42 -3.84 0.31
CA THR A 389 6.10 -4.87 -0.69
C THR A 389 4.60 -5.03 -0.89
N CYS A 390 3.84 -4.85 0.19
CA CYS A 390 2.43 -5.10 0.16
C CYS A 390 1.66 -4.09 1.04
N PRO A 391 1.57 -2.82 0.60
CA PRO A 391 0.88 -1.79 1.35
C PRO A 391 -0.62 -2.02 1.29
N THR A 392 -1.28 -2.13 2.44
CA THR A 392 -2.75 -2.11 2.51
C THR A 392 -3.29 -0.71 2.79
N SER A 393 -2.43 0.18 3.31
CA SER A 393 -2.72 1.59 3.56
C SER A 393 -1.55 2.51 3.16
N SER A 394 -1.88 3.73 2.73
CA SER A 394 -0.94 4.82 2.47
C SER A 394 -1.46 6.13 3.05
N SER A 395 -0.57 7.06 3.37
CA SER A 395 -0.88 8.34 4.01
C SER A 395 0.15 9.39 3.66
N CYS A 396 -0.23 10.67 3.67
CA CYS A 396 0.71 11.76 3.39
C CYS A 396 1.37 12.29 4.65
N PHE A 397 2.70 12.35 4.65
CA PHE A 397 3.53 13.06 5.61
C PHE A 397 3.65 14.52 5.21
N CYS A 398 3.07 15.43 5.99
CA CYS A 398 3.01 16.85 5.66
C CYS A 398 4.20 17.59 6.24
N LYS A 399 4.69 18.62 5.53
CA LYS A 399 5.60 19.61 6.10
C LYS A 399 4.89 20.41 7.20
N GLU A 400 5.67 21.06 8.06
CA GLU A 400 5.13 21.95 9.08
C GLU A 400 4.20 23.00 8.44
N CYS A 401 3.09 23.30 9.14
CA CYS A 401 2.03 24.23 8.71
C CYS A 401 1.09 23.73 7.59
N TYR A 402 1.25 22.48 7.14
CA TYR A 402 0.35 21.86 6.17
C TYR A 402 -0.52 20.75 6.80
N HIS A 403 -1.79 20.69 6.42
CA HIS A 403 -2.80 19.82 7.02
C HIS A 403 -3.68 19.13 5.97
N GLY A 404 -4.49 18.18 6.45
CA GLY A 404 -5.35 17.35 5.61
C GLY A 404 -4.75 15.99 5.26
N SER A 405 -5.57 15.14 4.65
CA SER A 405 -5.20 13.78 4.25
C SER A 405 -4.14 13.75 3.14
N GLN A 406 -4.09 14.78 2.30
CA GLN A 406 -3.13 14.96 1.20
C GLN A 406 -2.17 16.13 1.42
N CYS A 407 -2.17 16.75 2.61
CA CYS A 407 -1.41 17.98 2.89
C CYS A 407 -1.90 19.21 2.10
N GLN A 408 -3.17 19.21 1.70
CA GLN A 408 -3.78 20.23 0.83
C GLN A 408 -4.02 21.58 1.52
N PHE A 409 -4.12 21.61 2.85
CA PHE A 409 -4.47 22.83 3.60
C PHE A 409 -3.23 23.50 4.19
N THR A 410 -3.26 24.83 4.29
CA THR A 410 -2.16 25.66 4.83
C THR A 410 -2.68 26.58 5.93
N THR A 411 -1.89 26.81 6.98
CA THR A 411 -2.26 27.75 8.06
C THR A 411 -1.98 29.22 7.72
N THR A 412 -1.44 29.51 6.54
CA THR A 412 -1.11 30.88 6.10
C THR A 412 -2.30 31.67 5.55
N GLY A 413 -3.47 31.03 5.39
CA GLY A 413 -4.71 31.68 4.92
C GLY A 413 -5.80 31.72 6.00
N PHE A 414 -6.32 32.91 6.30
CA PHE A 414 -7.42 33.19 7.25
C PHE A 414 -8.80 32.66 6.77
N GLY A 415 -8.91 31.39 6.37
CA GLY A 415 -10.14 30.91 5.75
C GLY A 415 -10.29 29.39 5.69
N LEU A 416 -10.09 28.70 6.81
CA LEU A 416 -10.48 27.29 6.91
C LEU A 416 -11.59 27.13 7.94
N SER A 417 -12.69 26.49 7.52
CA SER A 417 -13.73 26.05 8.43
C SER A 417 -13.18 24.93 9.33
N LEU A 418 -13.68 24.85 10.56
CA LEU A 418 -13.22 23.84 11.53
C LEU A 418 -13.45 22.41 11.00
N ASP A 419 -14.47 22.22 10.17
CA ASP A 419 -14.85 20.94 9.58
C ASP A 419 -13.82 20.46 8.54
N ASP A 420 -13.19 21.37 7.79
CA ASP A 420 -12.15 21.02 6.79
C ASP A 420 -10.83 20.55 7.43
N ILE A 421 -10.55 20.98 8.66
CA ILE A 421 -9.33 20.63 9.41
C ILE A 421 -9.51 19.33 10.21
N LEU A 422 -10.73 19.05 10.67
CA LEU A 422 -10.98 17.96 11.60
C LEU A 422 -11.20 16.60 10.93
N GLY A 423 -11.60 16.57 9.66
CA GLY A 423 -11.86 15.34 8.90
C GLY A 423 -13.18 14.68 9.27
#